data_AF-A0A453KUG5-F1
#
_entry.id   AF-A0A453KUG5-F1
#
_cell.length_a   1.000
_cell.length_b   1.000
_cell.length_c   1.000
_cell.angle_alpha   90.00
_cell.angle_beta   90.00
_cell.angle_gamma   90.00
#
_symmetry.space_group_name_H-M   'P 1'
#
loop_
_entity.id
_entity.type
_entity.pdbx_description
1 polymer ?
#
loop_
_entity_poly.entity_id
_entity_poly.type
_entity_poly.pdbx_seq_one_letter_code
_entity_poly.pdbx_strand_id
1 'polypeptide(L)'
;VQTTEIRARLADAVRGILSEFENAVLCDPSKTPVPGGTIHPLTRYVMNYIVLISDYKTTLSELIVSRPSASSRVRAEGNELRPPFPDLDLPDPDSQLPLSAHLIWTIVVLEHNLEGKASLYKDPALSHLFLMNNVHYIVHKVKDSPELRGLVGDVYLKRLTAVAFHQEYPNQHFGSVSSLSMLRSRRHIGSSLGGMCLTHS
;
A
#
# COMPACT_ATOMS: atom_id res chain seq x y z
N VAL A 1 -28.87 27.62 -6.65
CA VAL A 1 -29.54 26.66 -5.76
C VAL A 1 -29.39 25.22 -6.26
N GLN A 2 -29.71 24.90 -7.52
CA GLN A 2 -29.54 23.52 -8.05
C GLN A 2 -28.07 23.05 -8.14
N THR A 3 -27.14 23.91 -8.55
CA THR A 3 -25.71 23.53 -8.73
C THR A 3 -25.00 23.19 -7.42
N THR A 4 -25.36 23.87 -6.33
CA THR A 4 -24.82 23.64 -4.99
C THR A 4 -25.32 22.31 -4.40
N GLU A 5 -26.58 21.97 -4.67
CA GLU A 5 -27.17 20.71 -4.23
C GLU A 5 -26.59 19.49 -4.97
N ILE A 6 -26.39 19.60 -6.28
CA ILE A 6 -25.73 18.56 -7.08
C ILE A 6 -24.30 18.32 -6.59
N ARG A 7 -23.54 19.40 -6.32
CA ARG A 7 -22.18 19.29 -5.77
C ARG A 7 -22.16 18.61 -4.41
N ALA A 8 -23.10 18.94 -3.51
CA ALA A 8 -23.20 18.30 -2.20
C ALA A 8 -23.48 16.80 -2.32
N ARG A 9 -24.44 16.41 -3.16
CA ARG A 9 -24.77 15.00 -3.41
C ARG A 9 -23.59 14.23 -4.03
N LEU A 10 -22.84 14.87 -4.92
CA LEU A 10 -21.63 14.28 -5.49
C LEU A 10 -20.54 14.09 -4.43
N ALA A 11 -20.30 15.09 -3.58
CA ALA A 11 -19.36 15.00 -2.46
C ALA A 11 -19.72 13.85 -1.50
N ASP A 12 -21.01 13.70 -1.20
CA ASP A 12 -21.53 12.60 -0.39
C ASP A 12 -21.31 11.23 -1.03
N ALA A 13 -21.57 11.11 -2.34
CA ALA A 13 -21.33 9.89 -3.08
C ALA A 13 -19.83 9.52 -3.12
N VAL A 14 -18.94 10.47 -3.40
CA VAL A 14 -17.48 10.26 -3.40
C VAL A 14 -17.01 9.79 -2.03
N ARG A 15 -17.48 10.42 -0.95
CA ARG A 15 -17.14 10.01 0.42
C ARG A 15 -17.63 8.59 0.73
N GLY A 16 -18.84 8.25 0.29
CA GLY A 16 -19.40 6.90 0.41
C GLY A 16 -18.52 5.87 -0.29
N ILE A 17 -18.15 6.13 -1.55
CA ILE A 17 -17.30 5.26 -2.37
C ILE A 17 -15.94 5.05 -1.72
N LEU A 18 -15.28 6.13 -1.24
CA LEU A 18 -13.98 6.02 -0.56
C LEU A 18 -14.10 5.19 0.72
N SER A 19 -15.12 5.44 1.53
CA SER A 19 -15.32 4.69 2.78
C SER A 19 -15.62 3.21 2.53
N GLU A 20 -16.42 2.89 1.51
CA GLU A 20 -16.72 1.52 1.13
C GLU A 20 -15.48 0.82 0.57
N PHE A 21 -14.69 1.52 -0.25
CA PHE A 21 -13.42 1.02 -0.77
C PHE A 21 -12.42 0.70 0.36
N GLU A 22 -12.24 1.60 1.32
CA GLU A 22 -11.38 1.39 2.49
C GLU A 22 -11.81 0.16 3.30
N ASN A 23 -13.12 0.01 3.54
CA ASN A 23 -13.66 -1.15 4.25
C ASN A 23 -13.49 -2.45 3.45
N ALA A 24 -13.68 -2.41 2.13
CA ALA A 24 -13.48 -3.57 1.27
C ALA A 24 -12.00 -4.01 1.25
N VAL A 25 -11.05 -3.08 1.24
CA VAL A 25 -9.62 -3.37 1.35
C VAL A 25 -9.29 -3.97 2.72
N LEU A 26 -9.81 -3.39 3.78
CA LEU A 26 -9.59 -3.88 5.15
C LEU A 26 -10.10 -5.31 5.32
N CYS A 27 -11.31 -5.59 4.83
CA CYS A 27 -12.01 -6.86 5.03
C CYS A 27 -11.74 -7.89 3.93
N ASP A 28 -10.80 -7.65 3.00
CA ASP A 28 -10.54 -8.57 1.89
C ASP A 28 -10.17 -9.97 2.44
N PRO A 29 -11.00 -11.01 2.17
CA PRO A 29 -10.97 -12.26 2.91
C PRO A 29 -9.96 -13.28 2.35
N SER A 30 -9.04 -12.90 1.44
CA SER A 30 -8.17 -13.88 0.78
C SER A 30 -7.39 -14.72 1.81
N LYS A 31 -7.72 -16.02 1.82
CA LYS A 31 -7.24 -17.03 2.79
C LYS A 31 -6.08 -17.86 2.26
N THR A 32 -5.62 -17.57 1.04
CA THR A 32 -4.59 -18.34 0.36
C THR A 32 -3.34 -17.49 0.17
N PRO A 33 -2.19 -17.89 0.76
CA PRO A 33 -0.94 -17.20 0.51
C PRO A 33 -0.55 -17.32 -0.96
N VAL A 34 -0.03 -16.23 -1.52
CA VAL A 34 0.47 -16.24 -2.91
C VAL A 34 1.75 -17.06 -3.00
N PRO A 35 1.92 -17.93 -4.01
CA PRO A 35 3.14 -18.73 -4.13
C PRO A 35 4.40 -17.87 -4.16
N GLY A 36 5.41 -18.26 -3.37
CA GLY A 36 6.73 -17.62 -3.37
C GLY A 36 6.78 -16.20 -2.77
N GLY A 37 5.73 -15.75 -2.08
CA GLY A 37 5.75 -14.45 -1.40
C GLY A 37 5.79 -13.26 -2.35
N THR A 38 5.23 -13.38 -3.56
CA THR A 38 5.24 -12.29 -4.55
C THR A 38 4.27 -11.16 -4.18
N ILE A 39 4.22 -10.11 -5.01
CA ILE A 39 3.25 -9.02 -4.89
C ILE A 39 1.82 -9.59 -4.99
N HIS A 40 0.97 -9.27 -4.01
CA HIS A 40 -0.42 -9.69 -3.93
C HIS A 40 -1.28 -8.92 -4.96
N PRO A 41 -2.27 -9.56 -5.62
CA PRO A 41 -3.18 -8.87 -6.55
C PRO A 41 -3.90 -7.67 -5.93
N LEU A 42 -4.33 -7.78 -4.67
CA LEU A 42 -4.93 -6.68 -3.90
C LEU A 42 -4.00 -5.45 -3.86
N THR A 43 -2.71 -5.65 -3.60
CA THR A 43 -1.75 -4.54 -3.54
C THR A 43 -1.64 -3.83 -4.89
N ARG A 44 -1.60 -4.57 -6.00
CA ARG A 44 -1.60 -3.97 -7.34
C ARG A 44 -2.88 -3.20 -7.61
N TYR A 45 -4.02 -3.81 -7.30
CA TYR A 45 -5.34 -3.23 -7.49
C TYR A 45 -5.45 -1.91 -6.72
N VAL A 46 -5.27 -1.96 -5.41
CA VAL A 46 -5.41 -0.79 -4.53
C VAL A 46 -4.45 0.33 -4.93
N MET A 47 -3.17 0.03 -5.17
CA MET A 47 -2.21 1.06 -5.54
C MET A 47 -2.50 1.67 -6.92
N ASN A 48 -3.03 0.91 -7.88
CA ASN A 48 -3.44 1.47 -9.17
C ASN A 48 -4.61 2.45 -9.00
N TYR A 49 -5.58 2.14 -8.14
CA TYR A 49 -6.68 3.07 -7.82
C TYR A 49 -6.19 4.31 -7.08
N ILE A 50 -5.30 4.16 -6.09
CA ILE A 50 -4.74 5.30 -5.36
C ILE A 50 -3.99 6.25 -6.29
N VAL A 51 -3.20 5.73 -7.24
CA VAL A 51 -2.54 6.54 -8.27
C VAL A 51 -3.59 7.26 -9.13
N LEU A 52 -4.59 6.53 -9.65
CA LEU A 52 -5.65 7.13 -10.47
C LEU A 52 -6.41 8.23 -9.72
N ILE A 53 -6.75 8.02 -8.45
CA ILE A 53 -7.43 9.01 -7.61
C ILE A 53 -6.54 10.24 -7.41
N SER A 54 -5.22 10.05 -7.24
CA SER A 54 -4.28 11.15 -7.07
C SER A 54 -4.17 12.05 -8.30
N ASP A 55 -4.34 11.51 -9.51
CA ASP A 55 -4.36 12.29 -10.76
C ASP A 55 -5.53 13.29 -10.79
N TYR A 56 -6.63 12.99 -10.09
CA TYR A 56 -7.79 13.87 -9.94
C TYR A 56 -7.73 14.75 -8.69
N LYS A 57 -6.53 14.98 -8.12
CA LYS A 57 -6.33 15.75 -6.88
C LYS A 57 -7.09 17.06 -6.83
N THR A 58 -7.03 17.88 -7.87
CA THR A 58 -7.63 19.22 -7.89
C THR A 58 -9.14 19.16 -7.69
N THR A 59 -9.82 18.39 -8.54
CA THR A 59 -11.28 18.20 -8.49
C THR A 59 -11.73 17.51 -7.20
N LEU A 60 -11.02 16.47 -6.77
CA LEU A 60 -11.40 15.72 -5.58
C LEU A 60 -11.13 16.47 -4.28
N SER A 61 -10.12 17.34 -4.22
CA SER A 61 -9.87 18.19 -3.05
C SER A 61 -10.99 19.22 -2.83
N GLU A 62 -11.67 19.65 -3.89
CA GLU A 62 -12.82 20.56 -3.80
C GLU A 62 -14.12 19.86 -3.38
N LEU A 63 -14.21 18.54 -3.59
CA LEU A 63 -15.39 17.74 -3.28
C LEU A 63 -15.28 17.06 -1.91
N ILE A 64 -14.09 16.59 -1.54
CA ILE A 64 -13.86 15.84 -0.31
C ILE A 64 -13.53 16.83 0.81
N VAL A 65 -14.54 17.12 1.63
CA VAL A 65 -14.44 18.05 2.76
C VAL A 65 -14.30 17.34 4.10
N SER A 66 -14.55 16.03 4.15
CA SER A 66 -14.54 15.24 5.39
C SER A 66 -13.44 14.19 5.34
N ARG A 67 -12.85 13.92 6.51
CA ARG A 67 -11.83 12.89 6.71
C ARG A 67 -12.45 11.48 6.81
N PRO A 68 -11.64 10.41 6.70
CA PRO A 68 -12.13 9.05 6.88
C PRO A 68 -12.88 8.89 8.20
N SER A 69 -14.12 8.40 8.15
CA SER A 69 -14.89 8.17 9.39
C SER A 69 -14.21 7.14 10.30
N ALA A 70 -13.52 6.17 9.69
CA ALA A 70 -12.75 5.17 10.40
C ALA A 70 -11.55 5.77 11.16
N SER A 71 -10.87 6.80 10.63
CA SER A 71 -9.77 7.46 11.34
C SER A 71 -10.23 8.28 12.53
N SER A 72 -11.47 8.80 12.51
CA SER A 72 -12.07 9.52 13.65
C SER A 72 -12.50 8.57 14.78
N ARG A 73 -12.95 7.36 14.45
CA ARG A 73 -13.34 6.34 15.44
C ARG A 73 -12.14 5.72 16.16
N VAL A 74 -11.00 5.61 15.45
CA VAL A 74 -9.70 5.16 16.00
C VAL A 74 -9.22 6.05 17.17
N ARG A 75 -9.62 7.32 17.22
CA ARG A 75 -9.25 8.25 18.31
C ARG A 75 -10.16 8.13 19.54
N ALA A 76 -11.35 7.53 19.40
CA ALA A 76 -12.39 7.51 20.44
C ALA A 76 -12.46 6.19 21.20
N GLU A 77 -12.01 5.07 20.63
CA GLU A 77 -12.13 3.73 21.23
C GLU A 77 -10.76 3.04 21.34
N GLY A 78 -10.16 3.06 22.53
CA GLY A 78 -8.89 2.38 22.83
C GLY A 78 -9.07 0.87 23.06
N ASN A 79 -9.36 0.10 22.01
CA ASN A 79 -9.57 -1.36 22.11
C ASN A 79 -8.60 -2.19 21.23
N GLU A 80 -8.04 -3.24 21.84
CA GLU A 80 -6.87 -4.02 21.43
C GLU A 80 -7.06 -5.06 20.27
N LEU A 81 -8.05 -4.89 19.39
CA LEU A 81 -8.34 -5.86 18.30
C LEU A 81 -8.09 -5.34 16.87
N ARG A 82 -7.38 -4.22 16.71
CA ARG A 82 -7.11 -3.60 15.40
C ARG A 82 -5.61 -3.30 15.24
N PRO A 83 -5.11 -3.08 14.00
CA PRO A 83 -3.68 -2.83 13.79
C PRO A 83 -3.24 -1.73 14.74
N PRO A 84 -2.09 -1.89 15.42
CA PRO A 84 -1.50 -0.78 16.13
C PRO A 84 -1.29 0.31 15.09
N PHE A 85 -2.02 1.41 15.21
CA PHE A 85 -1.55 2.65 14.62
C PHE A 85 -0.24 2.91 15.35
N PRO A 86 0.93 2.84 14.69
CA PRO A 86 2.12 3.40 15.30
C PRO A 86 1.77 4.86 15.58
N ASP A 87 2.14 5.39 16.74
CA ASP A 87 1.97 6.82 17.04
C ASP A 87 2.54 7.60 15.86
N LEU A 88 1.62 8.05 15.03
CA LEU A 88 1.88 8.53 13.71
C LEU A 88 1.99 10.02 13.95
N ASP A 89 3.22 10.52 14.07
CA ASP A 89 3.56 11.93 13.86
C ASP A 89 3.28 12.28 12.37
N LEU A 90 2.05 12.03 11.94
CA LEU A 90 1.51 12.55 10.71
C LEU A 90 1.51 14.07 10.82
N PRO A 91 1.71 14.79 9.70
CA PRO A 91 1.56 16.24 9.66
C PRO A 91 0.28 16.65 10.39
N ASP A 92 0.35 17.74 11.16
CA ASP A 92 -0.77 18.27 11.94
C ASP A 92 -2.08 18.09 11.17
N PRO A 93 -3.06 17.35 11.72
CA PRO A 93 -4.31 17.04 11.04
C PRO A 93 -5.00 18.29 10.50
N ASP A 94 -4.76 19.49 11.02
CA ASP A 94 -5.42 20.69 10.47
C ASP A 94 -4.77 21.20 9.16
N SER A 95 -3.57 20.75 8.80
CA SER A 95 -2.84 21.16 7.59
C SER A 95 -3.01 20.22 6.39
N GLN A 96 -3.50 18.99 6.61
CA GLN A 96 -3.57 17.95 5.59
C GLN A 96 -4.93 17.92 4.87
N LEU A 97 -4.92 17.86 3.54
CA LEU A 97 -6.13 17.73 2.73
C LEU A 97 -6.92 16.47 3.12
N PRO A 98 -8.26 16.53 3.21
CA PRO A 98 -9.08 15.35 3.47
C PRO A 98 -8.82 14.20 2.48
N LEU A 99 -8.59 14.52 1.20
CA LEU A 99 -8.17 13.55 0.18
C LEU A 99 -6.87 12.83 0.56
N SER A 100 -5.85 13.55 1.02
CA SER A 100 -4.61 12.94 1.52
C SER A 100 -4.88 11.97 2.67
N ALA A 101 -5.77 12.34 3.60
CA ALA A 101 -6.13 11.47 4.72
C ALA A 101 -6.78 10.16 4.25
N HIS A 102 -7.69 10.22 3.26
CA HIS A 102 -8.29 9.03 2.64
C HIS A 102 -7.26 8.13 1.94
N LEU A 103 -6.34 8.71 1.16
CA LEU A 103 -5.31 7.92 0.47
C LEU A 103 -4.35 7.26 1.45
N ILE A 104 -3.84 8.00 2.45
CA ILE A 104 -2.96 7.45 3.47
C ILE A 104 -3.69 6.35 4.25
N TRP A 105 -4.93 6.59 4.66
CA TRP A 105 -5.72 5.59 5.37
C TRP A 105 -5.93 4.32 4.54
N THR A 106 -6.20 4.45 3.24
CA THR A 106 -6.32 3.31 2.33
C THR A 106 -5.02 2.48 2.29
N ILE A 107 -3.85 3.14 2.26
CA ILE A 107 -2.55 2.46 2.34
C ILE A 107 -2.40 1.73 3.69
N VAL A 108 -2.77 2.37 4.80
CA VAL A 108 -2.69 1.76 6.13
C VAL A 108 -3.57 0.51 6.26
N VAL A 109 -4.82 0.56 5.80
CA VAL A 109 -5.68 -0.63 5.84
C VAL A 109 -5.21 -1.74 4.90
N LEU A 110 -4.56 -1.39 3.78
CA LEU A 110 -3.88 -2.34 2.92
C LEU A 110 -2.69 -3.00 3.62
N GLU A 111 -1.82 -2.23 4.29
CA GLU A 111 -0.69 -2.76 5.07
C GLU A 111 -1.18 -3.77 6.13
N HIS A 112 -2.18 -3.40 6.92
CA HIS A 112 -2.74 -4.30 7.93
C HIS A 112 -3.35 -5.58 7.33
N ASN A 113 -4.08 -5.44 6.23
CA ASN A 113 -4.65 -6.58 5.55
C ASN A 113 -3.56 -7.52 5.00
N LEU A 114 -2.43 -6.97 4.53
CA LEU A 114 -1.25 -7.74 4.12
C LEU A 114 -0.57 -8.44 5.29
N GLU A 115 -0.48 -7.83 6.48
CA GLU A 115 0.03 -8.49 7.69
C GLU A 115 -0.82 -9.72 8.05
N GLY A 116 -2.15 -9.57 8.02
CA GLY A 116 -3.08 -10.69 8.20
C GLY A 116 -2.81 -11.82 7.19
N LYS A 117 -2.56 -11.48 5.92
CA LYS A 117 -2.23 -12.45 4.88
C LYS A 117 -0.84 -13.07 5.04
N ALA A 118 0.13 -12.30 5.54
CA ALA A 118 1.49 -12.78 5.81
C ALA A 118 1.50 -13.85 6.92
N SER A 119 0.56 -13.80 7.86
CA SER A 119 0.39 -14.83 8.91
C SER A 119 -0.02 -16.21 8.38
N LEU A 120 -0.49 -16.30 7.12
CA LEU A 120 -0.88 -17.56 6.49
C LEU A 120 0.31 -18.41 6.01
N TYR A 121 1.51 -17.82 5.95
CA TYR A 121 2.72 -18.56 5.59
C TYR A 121 3.24 -19.35 6.79
N LYS A 122 3.49 -20.64 6.60
CA LYS A 122 4.12 -21.50 7.62
C LYS A 122 5.60 -21.16 7.84
N ASP A 123 6.28 -20.74 6.77
CA ASP A 123 7.69 -20.34 6.82
C ASP A 123 7.79 -18.84 7.14
N PRO A 124 8.40 -18.46 8.27
CA PRO A 124 8.63 -17.06 8.61
C PRO A 124 9.39 -16.30 7.54
N ALA A 125 10.35 -16.91 6.85
CA ALA A 125 11.12 -16.23 5.82
C ALA A 125 10.24 -15.84 4.61
N LEU A 126 9.31 -16.72 4.22
CA LEU A 126 8.34 -16.41 3.15
C LEU A 126 7.32 -15.35 3.57
N SER A 127 6.93 -15.32 4.84
CA SER A 127 6.07 -14.27 5.41
C SER A 127 6.73 -12.89 5.30
N HIS A 128 8.00 -12.79 5.71
CA HIS A 128 8.77 -11.53 5.60
C HIS A 128 9.01 -11.14 4.14
N LEU A 129 9.38 -12.10 3.28
CA LEU A 129 9.56 -11.85 1.84
C LEU A 129 8.29 -11.30 1.19
N PHE A 130 7.13 -11.86 1.56
CA PHE A 130 5.84 -11.37 1.11
C PHE A 130 5.60 -9.92 1.51
N LEU A 131 5.79 -9.57 2.78
CA LEU A 131 5.60 -8.20 3.26
C LEU A 131 6.59 -7.24 2.59
N MET A 132 7.88 -7.59 2.53
CA MET A 132 8.90 -6.80 1.87
C MET A 132 8.54 -6.51 0.41
N ASN A 133 8.15 -7.53 -0.37
CA ASN A 133 7.78 -7.36 -1.77
C ASN A 133 6.57 -6.42 -1.95
N ASN A 134 5.57 -6.53 -1.08
CA ASN A 134 4.36 -5.73 -1.18
C ASN A 134 4.57 -4.28 -0.70
N VAL A 135 5.25 -4.07 0.44
CA VAL A 135 5.58 -2.72 0.93
C VAL A 135 6.54 -2.02 -0.03
N HIS A 136 7.54 -2.72 -0.57
CA HIS A 136 8.43 -2.18 -1.59
C HIS A 136 7.65 -1.75 -2.84
N TYR A 137 6.65 -2.53 -3.27
CA TYR A 137 5.79 -2.15 -4.40
C TYR A 137 4.97 -0.88 -4.10
N ILE A 138 4.41 -0.76 -2.88
CA ILE A 138 3.70 0.45 -2.43
C ILE A 138 4.63 1.67 -2.49
N VAL A 139 5.82 1.57 -1.90
CA VAL A 139 6.85 2.63 -1.90
C VAL A 139 7.22 3.02 -3.33
N HIS A 140 7.42 2.04 -4.21
CA HIS A 140 7.73 2.30 -5.61
C HIS A 140 6.61 3.08 -6.30
N LYS A 141 5.35 2.65 -6.13
CA LYS A 141 4.19 3.35 -6.69
C LYS A 141 4.04 4.79 -6.18
N VAL A 142 4.29 5.03 -4.89
CA VAL A 142 4.29 6.39 -4.34
C VAL A 142 5.42 7.24 -4.94
N LYS A 143 6.62 6.68 -5.13
CA LYS A 143 7.75 7.40 -5.72
C LYS A 143 7.57 7.72 -7.20
N ASP A 144 6.89 6.84 -7.92
CA ASP A 144 6.68 6.91 -9.38
C ASP A 144 5.57 7.90 -9.78
N SER A 145 4.67 8.25 -8.84
CA SER A 145 3.59 9.23 -9.06
C SER A 145 3.87 10.52 -8.26
N PRO A 146 4.22 11.65 -8.93
CA PRO A 146 4.46 12.93 -8.27
C PRO A 146 3.25 13.45 -7.48
N GLU A 147 2.05 13.30 -8.04
CA GLU A 147 0.78 13.71 -7.44
C GLU A 147 0.52 12.94 -6.15
N LEU A 148 0.66 11.60 -6.21
CA LEU A 148 0.52 10.73 -5.05
C LEU A 148 1.57 11.04 -3.99
N ARG A 149 2.83 11.21 -4.39
CA ARG A 149 3.91 11.59 -3.47
C ARG A 149 3.60 12.90 -2.75
N GLY A 150 3.08 13.89 -3.48
CA GLY A 150 2.68 15.17 -2.91
C GLY A 150 1.50 15.07 -1.95
N LEU A 151 0.57 14.13 -2.16
CA LEU A 151 -0.56 13.89 -1.26
C LEU A 151 -0.18 13.09 -0.01
N VAL A 152 0.71 12.11 -0.16
CA VAL A 152 1.17 11.23 0.93
C VAL A 152 2.20 11.92 1.82
N GLY A 153 3.05 12.75 1.23
CA GLY A 153 4.11 13.48 1.93
C GLY A 153 5.37 12.65 2.18
N ASP A 154 6.51 13.33 2.22
CA ASP A 154 7.82 12.67 2.37
C ASP A 154 8.02 12.03 3.75
N VAL A 155 7.34 12.51 4.79
CA VAL A 155 7.39 11.94 6.15
C VAL A 155 6.83 10.52 6.16
N TYR A 156 5.61 10.34 5.65
CA TYR A 156 4.99 9.01 5.57
C TYR A 156 5.74 8.10 4.59
N LEU A 157 6.23 8.64 3.47
CA LEU A 157 7.06 7.86 2.53
C LEU A 157 8.36 7.34 3.19
N LYS A 158 9.02 8.16 4.02
CA LYS A 158 10.20 7.73 4.78
C LYS A 158 9.84 6.62 5.76
N ARG A 159 8.68 6.68 6.43
CA ARG A 159 8.18 5.57 7.28
C ARG A 159 7.97 4.29 6.48
N LEU A 160 7.23 4.34 5.37
CA LEU A 160 6.99 3.16 4.52
C LEU A 160 8.32 2.53 4.07
N THR A 161 9.26 3.39 3.70
CA THR A 161 10.61 2.99 3.30
C THR A 161 11.36 2.34 4.47
N ALA A 162 11.29 2.91 5.67
CA ALA A 162 11.89 2.34 6.87
C ALA A 162 11.28 0.97 7.23
N VAL A 163 9.96 0.79 7.11
CA VAL A 163 9.28 -0.50 7.32
C VAL A 163 9.78 -1.55 6.33
N ALA A 164 9.87 -1.19 5.04
CA ALA A 164 10.40 -2.09 4.01
C ALA A 164 11.83 -2.56 4.32
N PHE A 165 12.67 -1.67 4.82
CA PHE A 165 14.09 -1.96 5.13
C PHE A 165 14.34 -2.53 6.53
N HIS A 166 13.51 -2.22 7.53
CA HIS A 166 13.62 -2.81 8.87
C HIS A 166 13.20 -4.27 8.89
N GLN A 167 12.25 -4.67 8.03
CA GLN A 167 11.95 -6.09 7.81
C GLN A 167 13.08 -6.83 7.08
N GLU A 168 14.00 -6.10 6.44
CA GLU A 168 15.20 -6.67 5.84
C GLU A 168 16.30 -6.94 6.91
N TYR A 169 16.27 -6.24 8.07
CA TYR A 169 17.30 -6.34 9.12
C TYR A 169 16.79 -6.12 10.57
N PRO A 170 16.00 -7.04 11.17
CA PRO A 170 15.50 -6.85 12.53
C PRO A 170 16.51 -7.34 13.59
N ASN A 171 17.74 -6.83 13.59
CA ASN A 171 18.91 -7.25 14.39
C ASN A 171 19.74 -8.38 13.76
N GLN A 172 20.89 -8.04 13.16
CA GLN A 172 21.97 -9.01 13.00
C GLN A 172 23.34 -8.32 13.11
N HIS A 173 23.99 -8.61 14.24
CA HIS A 173 25.42 -8.85 14.32
C HIS A 173 25.83 -9.65 13.07
N PHE A 174 26.79 -9.13 12.30
CA PHE A 174 27.26 -9.71 11.06
C PHE A 174 27.65 -11.19 11.26
N GLY A 175 26.85 -12.10 10.70
CA GLY A 175 27.19 -13.48 10.43
C GLY A 175 27.18 -13.67 8.91
N SER A 176 28.36 -13.65 8.32
CA SER A 176 28.62 -13.71 6.87
C SER A 176 27.99 -14.95 6.19
N VAL A 177 27.59 -14.77 4.93
CA VAL A 177 27.50 -15.77 3.81
C VAL A 177 26.11 -16.19 3.29
N SER A 178 24.97 -16.10 3.98
CA SER A 178 23.73 -16.73 3.45
C SER A 178 22.89 -15.91 2.45
N SER A 179 22.95 -14.57 2.46
CA SER A 179 22.02 -13.72 1.67
C SER A 179 22.34 -13.60 0.17
N LEU A 180 23.55 -13.99 -0.26
CA LEU A 180 23.94 -13.97 -1.69
C LEU A 180 23.37 -15.15 -2.49
N SER A 181 22.79 -16.17 -1.84
CA SER A 181 22.22 -17.33 -2.52
C SER A 181 20.84 -17.03 -3.14
N MET A 182 20.01 -16.19 -2.51
CA MET A 182 18.65 -15.90 -2.99
C MET A 182 18.61 -14.93 -4.19
N LEU A 183 19.60 -14.06 -4.34
CA LEU A 183 19.71 -13.16 -5.49
C LEU A 183 20.36 -13.82 -6.73
N ARG A 184 20.97 -15.00 -6.58
CA ARG A 184 21.64 -15.70 -7.69
C ARG A 184 20.68 -16.56 -8.53
N SER A 185 19.58 -17.05 -7.95
CA SER A 185 18.57 -17.85 -8.67
C SER A 185 17.67 -17.06 -9.63
N ARG A 186 17.66 -15.72 -9.57
CA ARG A 186 16.90 -14.88 -10.53
C ARG A 186 17.61 -14.59 -11.85
N ARG A 187 18.88 -14.97 -12.04
CA ARG A 187 19.62 -14.75 -13.30
C ARG A 187 19.56 -15.92 -14.31
N HIS A 188 18.97 -17.06 -13.96
CA HIS A 188 18.96 -18.25 -14.83
C HIS A 188 17.60 -18.62 -15.46
N ILE A 189 16.56 -17.78 -15.35
CA ILE A 189 15.23 -18.05 -15.96
C ILE A 189 14.92 -17.07 -17.11
N GLY A 190 15.89 -16.27 -17.55
CA GLY A 190 15.75 -15.26 -18.61
C GLY A 190 16.50 -15.54 -19.91
N SER A 191 16.80 -16.80 -20.23
CA SER A 191 17.51 -17.17 -21.47
C SER A 191 16.95 -18.47 -22.07
N SER A 192 15.71 -18.41 -22.55
CA SER A 192 15.24 -19.31 -23.60
C SER A 192 14.15 -18.60 -24.39
N LEU A 193 14.56 -17.79 -25.36
CA LEU A 193 13.81 -17.32 -26.52
C LEU A 193 14.78 -16.48 -27.36
N GLY A 194 15.46 -17.13 -28.31
CA GLY A 194 16.33 -16.45 -29.26
C GLY A 194 17.39 -17.38 -29.84
N GLY A 195 17.09 -18.00 -30.99
CA GLY A 195 18.13 -18.63 -31.81
C GLY A 195 17.70 -19.90 -32.54
N MET A 196 16.90 -19.76 -33.59
CA MET A 196 16.95 -20.72 -34.71
C MET A 196 17.15 -19.91 -35.99
N CYS A 197 18.42 -19.76 -36.36
CA CYS A 197 18.86 -19.30 -37.67
C CYS A 197 19.26 -20.55 -38.48
N LEU A 198 18.63 -20.68 -39.66
CA LEU A 198 19.14 -21.21 -40.93
C LEU A 198 20.21 -22.31 -40.89
N THR A 199 19.89 -23.47 -41.48
CA THR A 199 20.86 -24.22 -42.29
C THR A 199 20.22 -24.67 -43.61
N HIS A 200 20.85 -24.24 -44.70
CA HIS A 200 20.67 -24.73 -46.05
C HIS A 200 21.86 -25.67 -46.32
N SER A 201 21.61 -26.89 -46.79
CA SER A 201 22.47 -27.70 -47.66
C SER A 201 21.66 -28.87 -48.17
#